data_AF-A0A961PII2-F1
#
_entry.id   AF-A0A961PII2-F1
#
_cell.length_a   1.000
_cell.length_b   1.000
_cell.length_c   1.000
_cell.angle_alpha   90.00
_cell.angle_beta   90.00
_cell.angle_gamma   90.00
#
_symmetry.space_group_name_H-M   'P 1'
#
loop_
_entity.id
_entity.type
_entity.pdbx_description
1 polymer ?
#
loop_
_entity_poly.entity_id
_entity_poly.type
_entity_poly.pdbx_seq_one_letter_code
_entity_poly.pdbx_strand_id
1 'polypeptide(L)'
;MAQKITPEEALAYHHEPRPGKFEITPSKPMTTQRDLSLAYSPGVAVPCEAIAATPETVYDYTNKGNLVAVISNGTAVLGLGNLGAAASKPVMEGK
;
A
#
# COMPACT_ATOMS: atom_id res chain seq x y z
N MET A 1 31.55 14.57 3.64
CA MET A 1 30.86 14.13 4.88
C MET A 1 29.37 14.17 4.58
N ALA A 2 28.60 13.13 4.93
CA ALA A 2 27.14 13.19 4.76
C ALA A 2 26.59 14.35 5.61
N GLN A 3 25.68 15.14 5.05
CA GLN A 3 24.98 16.20 5.79
C GLN A 3 24.28 15.60 7.02
N LYS A 4 24.34 16.29 8.16
CA LYS A 4 23.59 15.90 9.36
C LYS A 4 22.11 16.20 9.13
N ILE A 5 21.25 15.20 9.32
CA ILE A 5 19.78 15.34 9.25
C ILE A 5 19.29 15.99 10.55
N THR A 6 18.46 17.04 10.47
CA THR A 6 17.81 17.64 11.64
C THR A 6 16.44 17.02 11.93
N PRO A 7 15.92 17.13 13.18
CA PRO A 7 14.55 16.69 13.49
C PRO A 7 13.50 17.37 12.63
N GLU A 8 13.65 18.67 12.36
CA GLU A 8 12.72 19.46 11.56
C GLU A 8 12.68 18.97 10.10
N GLU A 9 13.85 18.67 9.51
CA GLU A 9 13.94 18.07 8.18
C GLU A 9 13.25 16.71 8.12
N ALA A 10 13.46 15.85 9.13
CA ALA A 10 12.85 14.53 9.18
C ALA A 10 11.31 14.61 9.31
N LEU A 11 10.80 15.56 10.11
CA LEU A 11 9.36 15.78 10.27
C LEU A 11 8.74 16.38 9.00
N ALA A 12 9.37 17.40 8.41
CA ALA A 12 8.91 18.01 7.17
C ALA A 12 8.85 16.98 6.03
N TYR A 13 9.85 16.11 5.91
CA TYR A 13 9.88 15.03 4.91
C TYR A 13 8.68 14.07 5.01
N HIS A 14 8.15 13.82 6.21
CA HIS A 14 6.98 12.94 6.41
C HIS A 14 5.64 13.68 6.32
N HIS A 15 5.65 15.02 6.27
CA HIS A 15 4.45 15.86 6.31
C HIS A 15 4.16 16.54 4.97
N GLU A 16 5.19 17.02 4.28
CA GLU A 16 5.07 17.88 3.11
C GLU A 16 5.54 17.21 1.82
N PRO A 17 4.92 17.56 0.67
CA PRO A 17 3.68 18.32 0.51
C PRO A 17 2.42 17.49 0.84
N ARG A 18 2.58 16.18 1.04
CA ARG A 18 1.52 15.25 1.40
C ARG A 18 2.04 14.34 2.51
N PRO A 19 1.29 14.10 3.59
CA PRO A 19 1.75 13.23 4.66
C PRO A 19 1.96 11.78 4.20
N GLY A 20 2.98 11.15 4.77
CA GLY A 20 3.36 9.77 4.47
C GLY A 20 4.39 9.63 3.34
N LYS A 21 4.74 8.38 3.04
CA LYS A 21 5.74 7.95 2.07
C LYS A 21 5.19 7.00 1.02
N PHE A 22 3.96 6.49 1.21
CA PHE A 22 3.31 5.53 0.33
C PHE A 22 1.94 6.05 -0.13
N GLU A 23 1.65 5.84 -1.40
CA GLU A 23 0.33 6.10 -1.98
C GLU A 23 -0.11 4.91 -2.86
N ILE A 24 -1.42 4.80 -3.08
CA ILE A 24 -2.00 3.78 -3.96
C ILE A 24 -2.43 4.46 -5.25
N THR A 25 -1.93 3.96 -6.38
CA THR A 25 -2.32 4.43 -7.71
C THR A 25 -2.96 3.28 -8.51
N PRO A 26 -4.03 3.54 -9.28
CA PRO A 26 -4.61 2.53 -10.16
C PRO A 26 -3.62 2.09 -11.24
N SER A 27 -3.51 0.78 -11.47
CA SER A 27 -2.63 0.22 -12.52
C SER A 27 -3.31 0.07 -13.89
N LYS A 28 -4.63 0.26 -13.96
CA LYS A 28 -5.45 0.17 -15.19
C LYS A 28 -6.16 1.51 -15.43
N PRO A 29 -6.36 1.93 -16.69
CA PRO A 29 -7.18 3.09 -17.01
C PRO A 29 -8.60 2.96 -16.45
N MET A 30 -9.16 4.06 -15.97
CA MET A 30 -10.52 4.15 -15.40
C MET A 30 -11.19 5.47 -15.79
N THR A 31 -10.87 5.99 -16.99
CA THR A 31 -11.23 7.36 -17.40
C THR A 31 -12.48 7.44 -18.25
N THR A 32 -12.96 6.30 -18.79
CA THR A 32 -14.18 6.23 -19.60
C THR A 32 -15.28 5.44 -18.92
N GLN A 33 -16.54 5.61 -19.35
CA GLN A 33 -17.65 4.78 -18.88
C GLN A 33 -17.42 3.29 -19.13
N ARG A 34 -16.78 2.95 -20.27
CA ARG A 34 -16.41 1.58 -20.58
C ARG A 34 -15.39 1.04 -19.58
N ASP A 35 -14.36 1.81 -19.26
CA ASP A 35 -13.33 1.39 -18.30
C ASP A 35 -13.94 1.17 -16.91
N LEU A 36 -14.80 2.09 -16.46
CA LEU A 36 -15.51 1.94 -15.18
C LEU A 36 -16.42 0.71 -15.17
N SER A 37 -17.06 0.38 -16.29
CA SER A 37 -17.90 -0.82 -16.41
C SER A 37 -17.08 -2.12 -16.39
N LEU A 38 -15.80 -2.08 -16.76
CA LEU A 38 -14.87 -3.21 -16.68
C LEU A 38 -14.21 -3.32 -15.30
N ALA A 39 -13.75 -2.20 -14.75
CA ALA A 39 -13.08 -2.12 -13.45
C ALA A 39 -14.04 -2.35 -12.28
N TYR A 40 -15.32 -2.09 -12.47
CA TYR A 40 -16.37 -2.26 -11.47
C TYR A 40 -17.56 -3.01 -12.07
N SER A 41 -18.78 -2.74 -11.58
CA SER A 41 -19.98 -3.39 -12.08
C SER A 41 -20.31 -2.93 -13.52
N PRO A 42 -20.72 -3.85 -14.42
CA PRO A 42 -20.90 -5.29 -14.19
C PRO A 42 -19.64 -6.15 -14.42
N GLY A 43 -18.59 -5.61 -15.04
CA GLY A 43 -17.43 -6.38 -15.52
C GLY A 43 -16.63 -7.11 -14.45
N VAL A 44 -16.54 -6.55 -13.24
CA VAL A 44 -15.82 -7.16 -12.10
C VAL A 44 -16.40 -8.51 -11.67
N ALA A 45 -17.64 -8.84 -12.04
CA ALA A 45 -18.23 -10.14 -11.75
C ALA A 45 -17.46 -11.29 -12.42
N VAL A 46 -16.93 -11.09 -13.63
CA VAL A 46 -16.24 -12.12 -14.41
C VAL A 46 -14.99 -12.66 -13.69
N PRO A 47 -14.01 -11.84 -13.25
CA PRO A 47 -12.88 -12.36 -12.48
C PRO A 47 -13.30 -12.93 -11.12
N CYS A 48 -14.36 -12.41 -10.48
CA CYS A 48 -14.87 -12.99 -9.24
C CYS A 48 -15.39 -14.43 -9.42
N GLU A 49 -16.19 -14.67 -10.46
CA GLU A 49 -16.70 -16.00 -10.80
C GLU A 49 -15.56 -16.96 -11.21
N ALA A 50 -14.58 -16.47 -11.97
CA ALA A 50 -13.40 -17.25 -12.34
C ALA A 50 -12.59 -17.69 -11.10
N ILE A 51 -12.36 -16.78 -10.15
CA ILE A 51 -11.67 -17.10 -8.89
C ILE A 51 -12.54 -18.04 -8.02
N ALA A 52 -13.86 -17.87 -8.01
CA ALA A 52 -14.75 -18.76 -7.26
C ALA A 52 -14.72 -20.19 -7.80
N ALA A 53 -14.67 -20.36 -9.12
CA ALA A 53 -14.53 -21.67 -9.75
C ALA A 53 -13.12 -22.26 -9.57
N THR A 54 -12.10 -21.41 -9.63
CA THR A 54 -10.68 -21.78 -9.70
C THR A 54 -9.83 -20.84 -8.83
N PRO A 55 -9.72 -21.10 -7.50
CA PRO A 55 -9.17 -20.15 -6.52
C PRO A 55 -7.73 -19.66 -6.78
N GLU A 56 -6.90 -20.45 -7.45
CA GLU A 56 -5.51 -20.11 -7.79
C GLU A 56 -5.42 -18.97 -8.80
N THR A 57 -6.44 -18.75 -9.64
CA THR A 57 -6.47 -17.64 -10.61
C THR A 57 -6.53 -16.27 -9.96
N VAL A 58 -6.66 -16.20 -8.62
CA VAL A 58 -6.45 -14.98 -7.85
C VAL A 58 -5.08 -14.36 -8.13
N TYR A 59 -4.06 -15.17 -8.46
CA TYR A 59 -2.74 -14.68 -8.82
C TYR A 59 -2.67 -14.08 -10.24
N ASP A 60 -3.61 -14.44 -11.13
CA ASP A 60 -3.69 -13.94 -12.49
C ASP A 60 -4.51 -12.63 -12.57
N TYR A 61 -5.63 -12.58 -11.83
CA TYR A 61 -6.63 -11.52 -11.96
C TYR A 61 -6.58 -10.46 -10.85
N THR A 62 -5.63 -10.55 -9.92
CA THR A 62 -5.43 -9.54 -8.87
C THR A 62 -3.95 -9.17 -8.74
N ASN A 63 -3.66 -8.15 -7.94
CA ASN A 63 -2.29 -7.79 -7.62
C ASN A 63 -1.64 -8.72 -6.56
N LYS A 64 -2.31 -9.79 -6.12
CA LYS A 64 -1.83 -10.68 -5.04
C LYS A 64 -0.45 -11.26 -5.30
N GLY A 65 -0.11 -11.58 -6.55
CA GLY A 65 1.21 -12.09 -6.91
C GLY A 65 2.37 -11.11 -6.67
N ASN A 66 2.06 -9.82 -6.51
CA ASN A 66 3.06 -8.76 -6.33
C ASN A 66 2.81 -7.90 -5.07
N LEU A 67 1.80 -8.21 -4.27
CA LEU A 67 1.45 -7.45 -3.07
C LEU A 67 2.03 -8.14 -1.82
N VAL A 68 2.88 -7.43 -1.09
CA VAL A 68 3.45 -7.88 0.19
C VAL A 68 2.94 -6.98 1.31
N ALA A 69 2.46 -7.59 2.40
CA ALA A 69 2.04 -6.86 3.59
C ALA A 69 3.18 -6.78 4.61
N VAL A 70 3.59 -5.56 4.99
CA VAL A 70 4.50 -5.32 6.12
C VAL A 70 3.67 -5.17 7.40
N ILE A 71 3.68 -6.22 8.24
CA ILE A 71 2.83 -6.29 9.44
C ILE A 71 3.71 -6.20 10.70
N SER A 72 3.35 -5.30 11.61
CA SER A 72 3.97 -5.17 12.93
C SER A 72 2.95 -4.66 13.95
N ASN A 73 3.07 -5.10 15.20
CA ASN A 73 2.31 -4.58 16.34
C ASN A 73 3.04 -3.43 17.07
N GLY A 74 4.26 -3.07 16.62
CA GLY A 74 5.04 -1.95 17.16
C GLY A 74 5.73 -2.22 18.50
N THR A 75 5.89 -3.48 18.92
CA THR A 75 6.55 -3.81 20.20
C THR A 75 8.08 -3.74 20.13
N ALA A 76 8.66 -3.69 18.93
CA ALA A 76 10.10 -3.59 18.69
C ALA A 76 10.40 -2.69 17.48
N VAL A 77 10.30 -1.37 17.66
CA VAL A 77 10.55 -0.38 16.62
C VAL A 77 12.02 0.04 16.66
N LEU A 78 12.84 -0.53 15.77
CA LEU A 78 14.28 -0.24 15.70
C LEU A 78 14.96 -0.43 17.07
N GLY A 79 15.76 0.55 17.53
CA GLY A 79 16.31 0.61 18.88
C GLY A 79 15.42 1.34 19.89
N LEU A 80 14.19 1.72 19.52
CA LEU A 80 13.28 2.51 20.35
C LEU A 80 12.37 1.64 21.23
N GLY A 81 12.36 0.32 21.01
CA GLY A 81 11.57 -0.63 21.78
C GLY A 81 10.07 -0.57 21.46
N ASN A 82 9.23 -0.71 22.48
CA ASN A 82 7.79 -0.78 22.33
C ASN A 82 7.17 0.62 22.27
N LEU A 83 6.79 1.06 21.07
CA LEU A 83 6.08 2.33 20.85
C LEU A 83 4.61 2.12 20.45
N GLY A 84 4.18 0.86 20.26
CA GLY A 84 2.85 0.51 19.79
C GLY A 84 2.63 0.73 18.29
N ALA A 85 1.49 0.26 17.81
CA ALA A 85 1.19 0.17 16.38
C ALA A 85 1.27 1.52 15.65
N ALA A 86 0.63 2.57 16.18
CA ALA A 86 0.58 3.88 15.53
C ALA A 86 1.97 4.51 15.36
N ALA A 87 2.79 4.50 16.40
CA ALA A 87 4.14 5.06 16.37
C ALA A 87 5.10 4.26 15.48
N SER A 88 4.81 2.98 15.22
CA SER A 88 5.59 2.16 14.28
C SER A 88 5.30 2.45 12.80
N LYS A 89 4.17 3.11 12.49
CA LYS A 89 3.68 3.29 11.12
C LYS A 89 4.68 3.93 10.16
N PRO A 90 5.45 4.98 10.54
CA PRO A 90 6.45 5.55 9.66
C PRO A 90 7.54 4.53 9.27
N VAL A 91 7.92 3.62 10.17
CA VAL A 91 8.90 2.58 9.85
C VAL A 91 8.30 1.56 8.87
N MET A 92 7.06 1.14 9.09
CA MET A 92 6.39 0.13 8.24
C MET A 92 6.09 0.65 6.83
N GLU A 93 5.88 1.96 6.68
CA GLU A 93 5.68 2.58 5.37
C GLU A 93 6.98 2.71 4.56
N GLY A 94 8.13 2.75 5.24
CA GLY A 94 9.44 2.82 4.59
C GLY A 94 10.07 1.44 4.32
N LYS A 95 9.31 0.36 4.45
CA LYS A 95 9.72 -1.02 4.23
C LYS A 95 9.08 -1.58 2.99
#